data_AF-A0A6A6RK20-F1
#
_entry.id   AF-A0A6A6RK20-F1
#
_cell.length_a   1.000
_cell.length_b   1.000
_cell.length_c   1.000
_cell.angle_alpha   90.00
_cell.angle_beta   90.00
_cell.angle_gamma   90.00
#
_symmetry.space_group_name_H-M   'P 1'
#
loop_
_entity.id
_entity.type
_entity.pdbx_description
1 polymer ?
#
loop_
_entity_poly.entity_id
_entity_poly.type
_entity_poly.pdbx_seq_one_letter_code
_entity_poly.pdbx_strand_id
1 'polypeptide(L)'
;MPTSASNFLERIRRLQAGPRQTLDAPDRPDPLSDEQMTKNLACQVCYVQIADIAILPCGHMCMCKWCADVVVPVKHSTFPARPSQCPMCRKGVKQRVKIHVG
;
A
#
# COMPACT_ATOMS: atom_id res chain seq x y z
N MET A 1 -21.41 -12.95 40.47
CA MET A 1 -20.68 -13.49 39.30
C MET A 1 -20.94 -12.55 38.13
N PRO A 2 -19.98 -11.71 37.67
CA PRO A 2 -20.21 -10.87 36.49
C PRO A 2 -20.40 -11.77 35.26
N THR A 3 -21.34 -11.42 34.38
CA THR A 3 -21.79 -12.25 33.26
C THR A 3 -20.82 -12.19 32.07
N SER A 4 -20.79 -13.23 31.24
CA SER A 4 -19.97 -13.30 30.01
C SER A 4 -20.14 -12.07 29.08
N ALA A 5 -21.33 -11.47 29.07
CA ALA A 5 -21.64 -10.27 28.30
C ALA A 5 -20.97 -8.99 28.84
N SER A 6 -20.78 -8.84 30.16
CA SER A 6 -20.09 -7.67 30.73
C SER A 6 -18.61 -7.67 30.35
N ASN A 7 -17.98 -8.84 30.35
CA ASN A 7 -16.59 -9.03 29.92
C ASN A 7 -16.39 -8.74 28.42
N PHE A 8 -17.38 -9.03 27.57
CA PHE A 8 -17.31 -8.76 26.13
C PHE A 8 -17.42 -7.26 25.82
N LEU A 9 -18.39 -6.57 26.42
CA LEU A 9 -18.56 -5.12 26.23
C LEU A 9 -17.37 -4.33 26.77
N GLU A 10 -16.82 -4.75 27.91
CA GLU A 10 -15.62 -4.12 28.48
C GLU A 10 -14.38 -4.33 27.59
N ARG A 11 -14.28 -5.49 26.93
CA ARG A 11 -13.22 -5.79 25.97
C ARG A 11 -13.35 -4.98 24.67
N ILE A 12 -14.56 -4.77 24.14
CA ILE A 12 -14.81 -3.84 23.02
C ILE A 12 -14.42 -2.42 23.41
N ARG A 13 -14.80 -1.97 24.61
CA ARG A 13 -14.45 -0.65 25.13
C ARG A 13 -12.94 -0.45 25.21
N ARG A 14 -12.19 -1.46 25.66
CA ARG A 14 -10.71 -1.42 25.71
C ARG A 14 -10.08 -1.36 24.32
N LEU A 15 -10.62 -2.07 23.33
CA LEU A 15 -10.12 -2.01 21.94
C LEU A 15 -10.38 -0.63 21.29
N GLN A 16 -11.44 0.06 21.72
CA GLN A 16 -11.81 1.40 21.21
C GLN A 16 -11.23 2.55 22.03
N ALA A 17 -10.53 2.27 23.14
CA ALA A 17 -10.01 3.26 24.08
C ALA A 17 -8.54 3.64 23.84
N GLY A 18 -7.91 3.14 22.77
CA GLY A 18 -6.61 3.65 22.34
C GLY A 18 -6.71 5.15 22.01
N PRO A 19 -5.66 5.96 22.24
CA PRO A 19 -5.64 7.33 21.78
C PRO A 19 -5.99 7.37 20.29
N ARG A 20 -7.00 8.16 19.92
CA ARG A 20 -7.29 8.41 18.51
C ARG A 20 -6.10 9.17 17.96
N GLN A 21 -5.22 8.50 17.24
CA GLN A 21 -4.15 9.16 16.50
C GLN A 21 -4.81 10.10 15.49
N THR A 22 -4.68 11.40 15.72
CA THR A 22 -5.11 12.46 14.81
C THR A 22 -3.89 13.03 14.10
N LEU A 23 -4.12 13.78 13.02
CA LEU A 23 -3.03 14.46 12.31
C LEU A 23 -2.36 15.55 13.16
N ASP A 24 -3.05 16.03 14.20
CA ASP A 24 -2.59 17.04 15.16
C ASP A 24 -1.94 16.43 16.41
N ALA A 25 -1.68 15.11 16.39
CA ALA A 25 -1.04 14.45 17.51
C ALA A 25 0.40 14.98 17.72
N PRO A 26 0.83 15.19 18.96
CA PRO A 26 2.12 15.82 19.28
C PRO A 26 3.33 14.94 18.96
N ASP A 27 3.12 13.65 18.66
CA ASP A 27 4.12 12.65 18.30
C ASP A 27 4.40 12.59 16.79
N ARG A 28 4.02 13.63 16.03
CA ARG A 28 4.33 13.74 14.60
C ARG A 28 5.85 13.78 14.38
N PRO A 29 6.42 12.97 13.47
CA PRO A 29 7.85 13.02 13.17
C PRO A 29 8.23 14.37 12.55
N ASP A 30 9.51 14.74 12.72
CA ASP A 30 10.07 15.95 12.14
C ASP A 30 9.94 15.96 10.61
N PRO A 31 9.79 17.15 9.99
CA PRO A 31 9.79 17.28 8.53
C PRO A 31 11.06 16.70 7.91
N LEU A 32 10.90 15.96 6.81
CA LEU A 32 12.01 15.51 5.98
C LEU A 32 12.55 16.67 5.14
N SER A 33 13.82 16.63 4.78
CA SER A 33 14.39 17.58 3.82
C SER A 33 13.82 17.37 2.42
N ASP A 34 13.90 18.38 1.55
CA ASP A 34 13.42 18.30 0.17
C ASP A 34 14.13 17.17 -0.61
N GLU A 35 15.41 16.94 -0.35
CA GLU A 35 16.18 15.84 -0.95
C GLU A 35 15.67 14.48 -0.48
N GLN A 36 15.28 14.38 0.80
CA GLN A 36 14.70 13.15 1.35
C GLN A 36 13.31 12.87 0.80
N MET A 37 12.51 13.92 0.55
CA MET A 37 11.17 13.82 -0.02
C MET A 37 11.18 13.55 -1.54
N THR A 38 12.23 14.01 -2.25
CA THR A 38 12.33 13.84 -3.70
C THR A 38 12.70 12.41 -4.06
N LYS A 39 11.82 11.71 -4.78
CA LYS A 39 12.03 10.32 -5.25
C LYS A 39 11.98 10.25 -6.77
N ASN A 40 12.91 9.49 -7.35
CA ASN A 40 12.86 9.16 -8.77
C ASN A 40 11.85 8.03 -9.00
N LEU A 41 10.76 8.35 -9.68
CA LEU A 41 9.69 7.40 -10.02
C LEU A 41 9.91 6.75 -11.39
N ALA A 42 11.14 6.53 -11.84
CA ALA A 42 11.40 5.78 -13.07
C ALA A 42 10.91 4.33 -12.94
N CYS A 43 10.25 3.83 -13.97
CA CYS A 43 9.88 2.43 -14.13
C CYS A 43 11.14 1.56 -14.05
N GLN A 44 11.17 0.62 -13.10
CA GLN A 44 12.32 -0.25 -12.86
C GLN A 44 12.40 -1.43 -13.84
N VAL A 45 11.50 -1.46 -14.83
CA VAL A 45 11.50 -2.48 -15.89
C VAL A 45 12.03 -1.90 -17.19
N CYS A 46 11.50 -0.75 -17.63
CA CYS A 46 11.91 -0.15 -18.90
C CYS A 46 12.85 1.06 -18.75
N TYR A 47 12.94 1.68 -17.57
CA TYR A 47 13.75 2.88 -17.30
C TYR A 47 13.44 4.10 -18.18
N VAL A 48 12.35 4.08 -18.94
CA VAL A 48 11.97 5.15 -19.89
C VAL A 48 10.71 5.92 -19.45
N GLN A 49 9.86 5.31 -18.63
CA GLN A 49 8.55 5.85 -18.25
C GLN A 49 8.43 5.99 -16.73
N ILE A 50 7.40 6.69 -16.26
CA ILE A 50 7.10 6.85 -14.83
C ILE A 50 6.42 5.58 -14.29
N ALA A 51 6.87 5.10 -13.14
CA ALA A 51 6.25 4.06 -12.35
C ALA A 51 5.00 4.61 -11.65
N ASP A 52 3.83 4.26 -12.16
CA ASP A 52 2.52 4.67 -11.64
C ASP A 52 1.66 3.49 -11.19
N ILE A 53 2.19 2.25 -11.23
CA ILE A 53 1.47 1.05 -10.82
C ILE A 53 2.09 0.47 -9.55
N ALA A 54 1.30 0.40 -8.48
CA ALA A 54 1.64 -0.27 -7.23
C ALA A 54 1.10 -1.71 -7.20
N ILE A 55 1.87 -2.60 -6.59
CA ILE A 55 1.56 -4.03 -6.50
C ILE A 55 1.29 -4.42 -5.04
N LEU A 56 0.13 -5.00 -4.76
CA LEU A 56 -0.30 -5.44 -3.43
C LEU A 56 -0.14 -6.96 -3.27
N PRO A 57 0.25 -7.46 -2.09
CA PRO A 57 0.30 -6.74 -0.80
C PRO A 57 1.68 -6.14 -0.46
N CYS A 58 2.67 -6.22 -1.35
CA CYS A 58 4.02 -5.73 -1.03
C CYS A 58 4.17 -4.20 -1.07
N GLY A 59 3.31 -3.47 -1.77
CA GLY A 59 3.34 -2.02 -1.87
C GLY A 59 4.36 -1.44 -2.87
N HIS A 60 5.19 -2.25 -3.54
CA HIS A 60 6.16 -1.74 -4.50
C HIS A 60 5.51 -1.11 -5.72
N MET A 61 5.82 0.16 -5.97
CA MET A 61 5.50 0.92 -7.18
C MET A 61 6.73 0.93 -8.09
N CYS A 62 6.80 -0.03 -9.02
CA CYS A 62 8.02 -0.30 -9.79
C CYS A 62 7.81 -0.40 -11.31
N MET A 63 6.57 -0.27 -11.80
CA MET A 63 6.24 -0.40 -13.22
C MET A 63 5.40 0.77 -13.68
N CYS A 64 5.61 1.19 -14.93
CA CYS A 64 4.63 1.98 -15.66
C CYS A 64 3.45 1.10 -16.10
N LYS A 65 2.34 1.71 -16.50
CA LYS A 65 1.16 1.01 -17.02
C LYS A 65 1.48 -0.10 -18.04
N TRP A 66 2.26 0.21 -19.08
CA TRP A 66 2.54 -0.76 -20.15
C TRP A 66 3.33 -1.97 -19.64
N CYS A 67 4.40 -1.74 -18.87
CA CYS A 67 5.17 -2.85 -18.26
C CYS A 67 4.30 -3.68 -17.32
N ALA A 68 3.40 -3.05 -16.57
CA ALA A 68 2.48 -3.76 -15.70
C ALA A 68 1.49 -4.62 -16.49
N ASP A 69 1.00 -4.17 -17.64
CA ASP A 69 0.08 -4.95 -18.50
C ASP A 69 0.72 -6.25 -19.01
N VAL A 70 2.03 -6.22 -19.26
CA VAL A 70 2.81 -7.40 -19.65
C VAL A 70 3.07 -8.32 -18.46
N VAL A 71 3.60 -7.78 -17.35
CA VAL A 71 4.07 -8.58 -16.21
C VAL A 71 2.92 -9.10 -15.35
N VAL A 72 1.92 -8.25 -15.10
CA VAL A 72 0.76 -8.52 -14.23
C VAL A 72 -0.52 -8.16 -15.01
N PRO A 73 -0.91 -8.96 -16.01
CA PRO A 73 -2.10 -8.67 -16.81
C PRO A 73 -3.35 -8.74 -15.93
N VAL A 74 -4.31 -7.83 -16.15
CA VAL A 74 -5.62 -7.82 -15.48
C VAL A 74 -6.74 -7.73 -16.52
N LYS A 75 -7.90 -8.30 -16.23
CA LYS A 75 -9.11 -8.19 -17.07
C LYS A 75 -10.13 -7.30 -16.35
N HIS A 76 -10.31 -6.07 -16.84
CA HIS A 76 -11.27 -5.05 -16.35
C HIS A 76 -11.39 -4.92 -14.82
N SER A 77 -10.32 -5.20 -14.10
CA SER A 77 -10.29 -5.23 -12.64
C SER A 77 -8.88 -4.91 -12.12
N THR A 78 -8.71 -4.92 -10.80
CA THR A 78 -7.40 -4.76 -10.14
C THR A 78 -6.72 -6.10 -9.88
N PHE A 79 -7.39 -7.22 -10.15
CA PHE A 79 -6.90 -8.57 -9.85
C PHE A 79 -6.14 -9.17 -11.03
N PRO A 80 -4.96 -9.78 -10.82
CA PRO A 80 -4.20 -10.45 -11.88
C PRO A 80 -5.01 -11.56 -12.55
N ALA A 81 -4.99 -11.60 -13.88
CA ALA A 81 -5.62 -12.65 -14.68
C ALA A 81 -4.89 -14.00 -14.58
N ARG A 82 -3.63 -13.98 -14.11
CA ARG A 82 -2.80 -15.15 -13.86
C ARG A 82 -1.90 -14.93 -12.65
N PRO A 83 -1.42 -16.01 -11.98
CA PRO A 83 -0.41 -15.89 -10.95
C PRO A 83 0.77 -15.07 -11.45
N SER A 84 1.10 -14.02 -10.70
CA SER A 84 2.15 -13.06 -11.03
C SER A 84 2.93 -12.73 -9.77
N GLN A 85 4.19 -12.33 -9.93
CA GLN A 85 5.08 -11.97 -8.82
C GLN A 85 5.57 -10.53 -8.97
N CYS A 86 5.83 -9.86 -7.85
CA CYS A 86 6.43 -8.54 -7.84
C CYS A 86 7.87 -8.60 -8.39
N PRO A 87 8.28 -7.76 -9.37
CA PRO A 87 9.65 -7.73 -9.86
C PRO A 87 10.71 -7.41 -8.80
N MET A 88 10.33 -6.62 -7.77
CA MET A 88 11.25 -6.17 -6.72
C MET A 88 11.50 -7.23 -5.65
N CYS A 89 10.44 -7.84 -5.11
CA CYS A 89 10.55 -8.73 -3.95
C CYS A 89 10.01 -10.13 -4.17
N ARG A 90 9.57 -10.45 -5.40
CA ARG A 90 9.04 -11.76 -5.83
C ARG A 90 7.81 -12.27 -5.08
N LYS A 91 7.24 -11.46 -4.16
CA LYS A 91 5.98 -11.79 -3.47
C LYS A 91 4.85 -11.93 -4.47
N GLY A 92 3.97 -12.91 -4.25
CA GLY A 92 2.78 -13.14 -5.08
C GLY A 92 1.85 -11.93 -5.10
N VAL A 93 1.47 -11.51 -6.29
CA VAL A 93 0.60 -10.34 -6.51
C VAL A 93 -0.86 -10.74 -6.32
N LYS A 94 -1.56 -10.02 -5.45
CA LYS A 94 -3.01 -10.17 -5.26
C LYS A 94 -3.80 -9.11 -6.02
N GLN A 95 -3.27 -7.89 -6.07
CA GLN A 95 -3.87 -6.78 -6.79
C GLN A 95 -2.78 -5.87 -7.35
N ARG A 96 -3.09 -5.16 -8.43
CA ARG A 96 -2.34 -4.00 -8.89
C ARG A 96 -3.27 -2.81 -9.00
N VAL A 97 -2.76 -1.63 -8.65
CA VAL A 97 -3.53 -0.39 -8.65
C VAL A 97 -2.73 0.71 -9.31
N LYS A 98 -3.40 1.58 -10.07
CA LYS A 98 -2.79 2.80 -10.59
C LYS A 98 -2.82 3.87 -9.51
N ILE A 99 -1.66 4.46 -9.23
CA ILE A 99 -1.51 5.57 -8.31
C ILE A 99 -1.57 6.87 -9.12
N HIS A 100 -2.45 7.76 -8.69
CA HIS A 100 -2.55 9.11 -9.24
C HIS A 100 -1.71 10.04 -8.38
N VAL A 101 -0.63 10.57 -8.95
CA VAL A 101 0.18 11.63 -8.34
C VAL A 101 -0.47 12.98 -8.64
N GLY A 102 -0.55 13.84 -7.63
CA GLY A 102 -1.15 15.19 -7.70
C GLY A 102 -0.21 16.24 -7.14
#